data_AF-A0A521IPB0-F1
#
_entry.id   AF-A0A521IPB0-F1
#
_cell.length_a   1.000
_cell.length_b   1.000
_cell.length_c   1.000
_cell.angle_alpha   90.00
_cell.angle_beta   90.00
_cell.angle_gamma   90.00
#
_symmetry.space_group_name_H-M   'P 1'
#
loop_
_entity.id
_entity.type
_entity.pdbx_description
1 polymer ?
#
loop_
_entity_poly.entity_id
_entity_poly.type
_entity_poly.pdbx_seq_one_letter_code
_entity_poly.pdbx_strand_id
1 'polypeptide(L)'
;MKYFFDPHLHVMTLEHPNLLSFFASLESGIPDLITSGALSPSYIVGGGKRSKGSSLLNRITNTLTTFEQPIGATFIMMEDDLKGAFESREEKAPRPEKPYISDGKLHIRSLVYDKIGLCPLLMDFSTSEIGKDSLYYPTEKSVRIIDYIADTVEGIKAYQEARPNGLFEFFPFLGINPPVHDIGFIRELLERFIVIEKRPEDQRRFWGIKLYPPLGYNPWPDDPTERDKVELIYEFCSKHKIPIVTHCDDQGFRGISAKEAWKYTAPFAYKPALERYPTLTIDFAHYGWQYNQLQKGPLAVISSLATRTPDSLWFYELTEMMHLYPNIYGDVSFSGCDPAFYVQLSNYINNLERDEERETVLSRTLFGTDFSVHLIKVESYTSYYRIFEESPFSDEEIDRFVSVNPMRYLGLCD
;
A
#
# COMPACT_ATOMS: atom_id res chain seq x y z
N MET A 1 -5.20 19.78 -16.31
CA MET A 1 -5.96 19.09 -15.27
C MET A 1 -4.96 18.70 -14.19
N LYS A 2 -5.20 19.06 -12.94
CA LYS A 2 -4.31 18.75 -11.82
C LYS A 2 -4.86 17.58 -11.01
N TYR A 3 -4.02 16.59 -10.70
CA TYR A 3 -4.42 15.36 -10.02
C TYR A 3 -3.87 15.29 -8.60
N PHE A 4 -4.64 14.73 -7.69
CA PHE A 4 -4.17 14.18 -6.42
C PHE A 4 -4.16 12.66 -6.53
N PHE A 5 -3.02 12.01 -6.40
CA PHE A 5 -2.91 10.57 -6.51
C PHE A 5 -2.89 9.90 -5.13
N ASP A 6 -3.63 8.81 -5.02
CA ASP A 6 -3.46 7.78 -4.02
C ASP A 6 -2.95 6.51 -4.74
N PRO A 7 -1.61 6.39 -4.91
CA PRO A 7 -1.03 5.30 -5.69
C PRO A 7 -0.99 3.97 -4.92
N HIS A 8 -1.38 3.97 -3.64
CA HIS A 8 -1.38 2.77 -2.82
C HIS A 8 -2.67 2.66 -2.03
N LEU A 9 -3.60 1.86 -2.57
CA LEU A 9 -4.78 1.38 -1.86
C LEU A 9 -5.19 0.00 -2.35
N HIS A 10 -6.07 -0.64 -1.60
CA HIS A 10 -6.63 -1.97 -1.80
C HIS A 10 -8.16 -1.90 -1.72
N VAL A 11 -8.83 -2.57 -2.65
CA VAL A 11 -10.30 -2.73 -2.66
C VAL A 11 -10.66 -4.19 -2.63
N MET A 12 -10.42 -4.80 -1.47
CA MET A 12 -10.71 -6.21 -1.23
C MET A 12 -12.20 -6.39 -0.89
N THR A 13 -12.82 -7.45 -1.41
CA THR A 13 -14.14 -7.93 -0.94
C THR A 13 -13.95 -9.00 0.14
N LEU A 14 -14.91 -9.85 0.51
CA LEU A 14 -14.63 -11.06 1.33
C LEU A 14 -14.29 -12.29 0.48
N GLU A 15 -14.56 -12.23 -0.83
CA GLU A 15 -14.36 -13.32 -1.77
C GLU A 15 -12.87 -13.47 -2.13
N HIS A 16 -12.19 -12.34 -2.28
CA HIS A 16 -10.77 -12.27 -2.67
C HIS A 16 -9.78 -12.43 -1.52
N PRO A 17 -9.91 -11.73 -0.37
CA PRO A 17 -8.99 -11.91 0.72
C PRO A 17 -9.17 -13.31 1.29
N ASN A 18 -8.03 -13.93 1.56
CA ASN A 18 -8.02 -15.09 2.42
C ASN A 18 -8.36 -14.61 3.85
N LEU A 19 -9.62 -14.77 4.27
CA LEU A 19 -10.09 -14.37 5.59
C LEU A 19 -9.22 -14.93 6.73
N LEU A 20 -8.64 -16.12 6.55
CA LEU A 20 -7.67 -16.69 7.48
C LEU A 20 -6.38 -15.87 7.52
N SER A 21 -5.84 -15.47 6.36
CA SER A 21 -4.68 -14.57 6.29
C SER A 21 -4.98 -13.21 6.91
N PHE A 22 -6.22 -12.70 6.78
CA PHE A 22 -6.65 -11.49 7.47
C PHE A 22 -6.66 -11.64 8.99
N PHE A 23 -7.26 -12.69 9.52
CA PHE A 23 -7.21 -12.93 10.96
C PHE A 23 -5.79 -13.22 11.48
N ALA A 24 -4.97 -13.93 10.72
CA ALA A 24 -3.58 -14.20 11.07
C ALA A 24 -2.73 -12.92 11.11
N SER A 25 -2.99 -11.95 10.21
CA SER A 25 -2.29 -10.67 10.25
C SER A 25 -2.65 -9.87 11.49
N LEU A 26 -3.93 -9.86 11.89
CA LEU A 26 -4.38 -9.29 13.15
C LEU A 26 -3.72 -9.96 14.36
N GLU A 27 -3.66 -11.29 14.39
CA GLU A 27 -3.04 -12.05 15.49
C GLU A 27 -1.56 -11.71 15.68
N SER A 28 -0.82 -11.47 14.59
CA SER A 28 0.57 -11.02 14.69
C SER A 28 0.73 -9.59 15.24
N GLY A 29 -0.32 -8.76 15.14
CA GLY A 29 -0.40 -7.45 15.77
C GLY A 29 -0.89 -7.51 17.22
N ILE A 30 -1.60 -8.55 17.65
CA ILE A 30 -2.16 -8.66 19.02
C ILE A 30 -1.08 -8.50 20.10
N PRO A 31 0.13 -9.11 20.02
CA PRO A 31 1.21 -8.87 20.99
C PRO A 31 1.64 -7.40 21.06
N ASP A 32 1.76 -6.71 19.92
CA ASP A 32 2.09 -5.28 19.85
C ASP A 32 0.92 -4.39 20.35
N LEU A 33 -0.33 -4.83 20.16
CA LEU A 33 -1.51 -4.20 20.73
C LEU A 33 -1.63 -4.44 22.25
N ILE A 34 -1.14 -5.56 22.76
CA ILE A 34 -1.07 -5.84 24.20
C ILE A 34 0.05 -4.99 24.83
N THR A 35 1.23 -4.91 24.21
CA THR A 35 2.37 -4.13 24.72
C THR A 35 2.17 -2.62 24.60
N SER A 36 1.45 -2.14 23.56
CA SER A 36 1.01 -0.73 23.44
C SER A 36 -0.18 -0.37 24.35
N GLY A 37 -0.73 -1.34 25.08
CA GLY A 37 -1.82 -1.14 26.04
C GLY A 37 -3.22 -1.03 25.44
N ALA A 38 -3.40 -1.41 24.18
CA ALA A 38 -4.70 -1.45 23.50
C ALA A 38 -5.56 -2.68 23.89
N LEU A 39 -4.95 -3.76 24.39
CA LEU A 39 -5.63 -5.01 24.79
C LEU A 39 -5.22 -5.55 26.18
N SER A 40 -5.14 -4.69 27.20
CA SER A 40 -4.94 -5.16 28.58
C SER A 40 -6.10 -6.09 29.03
N PRO A 41 -5.85 -7.24 29.68
CA PRO A 41 -6.90 -8.16 30.15
C PRO A 41 -7.97 -7.55 31.06
N SER A 42 -7.68 -6.43 31.73
CA SER A 42 -8.65 -5.67 32.52
C SER A 42 -9.60 -4.78 31.70
N TYR A 43 -9.43 -4.69 30.38
CA TYR A 43 -10.28 -3.91 29.46
C TYR A 43 -11.40 -4.70 28.78
N ILE A 44 -11.25 -6.03 28.68
CA ILE A 44 -12.25 -6.91 28.05
C ILE A 44 -13.37 -7.28 29.05
N VAL A 45 -13.07 -7.22 30.36
CA VAL A 45 -14.00 -7.59 31.43
C VAL A 45 -14.11 -6.45 32.44
N GLY A 46 -14.77 -5.35 32.04
CA GLY A 46 -14.95 -4.19 32.91
C GLY A 46 -16.04 -3.26 32.39
N GLY A 47 -17.28 -3.49 32.80
CA GLY A 47 -18.38 -2.57 32.55
C GLY A 47 -18.14 -1.23 33.24
N GLY A 48 -17.93 -0.16 32.44
CA GLY A 48 -17.94 1.21 32.93
C GLY A 48 -16.88 2.11 32.28
N LYS A 49 -17.36 3.06 31.46
CA LYS A 49 -16.64 4.10 30.68
C LYS A 49 -15.96 3.60 29.40
N ARG A 50 -16.53 4.05 28.26
CA ARG A 50 -16.05 3.86 26.88
C ARG A 50 -14.54 4.03 26.79
N SER A 51 -13.81 2.92 26.70
CA SER A 51 -12.36 2.87 26.71
C SER A 51 -11.84 2.22 25.41
N LYS A 52 -10.55 2.42 25.12
CA LYS A 52 -9.85 2.16 23.85
C LYS A 52 -10.16 0.82 23.14
N GLY A 53 -10.55 -0.23 23.87
CA GLY A 53 -10.94 -1.52 23.28
C GLY A 53 -12.20 -1.45 22.38
N SER A 54 -13.12 -0.50 22.65
CA SER A 54 -14.27 -0.25 21.77
C SER A 54 -13.87 0.37 20.42
N SER A 55 -12.81 1.19 20.39
CA SER A 55 -12.31 1.85 19.18
C SER A 55 -11.64 0.85 18.24
N LEU A 56 -10.82 -0.08 18.76
CA LEU A 56 -10.22 -1.13 17.93
C LEU A 56 -11.26 -2.05 17.28
N LEU A 57 -12.26 -2.52 18.06
CA LEU A 57 -13.33 -3.36 17.52
C LEU A 57 -14.12 -2.59 16.45
N ASN A 58 -14.46 -1.33 16.69
CA ASN A 58 -15.14 -0.49 15.69
C ASN A 58 -14.30 -0.35 14.42
N ARG A 59 -12.99 -0.16 14.53
CA ARG A 59 -12.06 -0.08 13.41
C ARG A 59 -12.00 -1.37 12.59
N ILE A 60 -11.87 -2.53 13.26
CA ILE A 60 -11.95 -3.84 12.59
C ILE A 60 -13.31 -4.02 11.91
N THR A 61 -14.40 -3.64 12.57
CA THR A 61 -15.74 -3.68 11.98
C THR A 61 -15.84 -2.76 10.76
N ASN A 62 -15.26 -1.57 10.80
CA ASN A 62 -15.21 -0.65 9.66
C ASN A 62 -14.45 -1.31 8.49
N THR A 63 -13.28 -1.89 8.74
CA THR A 63 -12.52 -2.64 7.72
C THR A 63 -13.36 -3.77 7.12
N LEU A 64 -13.99 -4.61 7.95
CA LEU A 64 -14.83 -5.72 7.48
C LEU A 64 -16.06 -5.23 6.70
N THR A 65 -16.65 -4.10 7.09
CA THR A 65 -17.75 -3.48 6.33
C THR A 65 -17.31 -3.12 4.92
N THR A 66 -16.07 -2.66 4.74
CA THR A 66 -15.52 -2.40 3.40
C THR A 66 -15.31 -3.67 2.59
N PHE A 67 -15.05 -4.82 3.24
CA PHE A 67 -14.88 -6.11 2.56
C PHE A 67 -16.22 -6.75 2.19
N GLU A 68 -17.28 -6.51 2.96
CA GLU A 68 -18.61 -7.08 2.69
C GLU A 68 -19.30 -6.48 1.46
N GLN A 69 -18.88 -5.29 1.00
CA GLN A 69 -19.52 -4.58 -0.10
C GLN A 69 -18.77 -4.77 -1.44
N PRO A 70 -19.47 -4.66 -2.58
CA PRO A 70 -18.83 -4.66 -3.90
C PRO A 70 -17.82 -3.53 -4.06
N ILE A 71 -16.78 -3.75 -4.87
CA ILE A 71 -15.69 -2.77 -5.10
C ILE A 71 -16.23 -1.40 -5.54
N GLY A 72 -17.23 -1.36 -6.42
CA GLY A 72 -17.84 -0.09 -6.86
C GLY A 72 -18.53 0.69 -5.73
N ALA A 73 -19.18 -0.02 -4.79
CA ALA A 73 -19.77 0.59 -3.61
C ALA A 73 -18.70 1.15 -2.67
N THR A 74 -17.56 0.45 -2.53
CA THR A 74 -16.39 0.96 -1.79
C THR A 74 -15.87 2.26 -2.37
N PHE A 75 -15.73 2.38 -3.69
CA PHE A 75 -15.31 3.65 -4.30
C PHE A 75 -16.30 4.79 -4.07
N ILE A 76 -17.61 4.52 -4.18
CA ILE A 76 -18.64 5.53 -3.89
C ILE A 76 -18.53 5.99 -2.42
N MET A 77 -18.40 5.04 -1.50
CA MET A 77 -18.24 5.31 -0.08
C MET A 77 -16.99 6.15 0.21
N MET A 78 -15.85 5.85 -0.41
CA MET A 78 -14.62 6.63 -0.24
C MET A 78 -14.81 8.10 -0.68
N GLU A 79 -15.46 8.35 -1.81
CA GLU A 79 -15.73 9.72 -2.28
C GLU A 79 -16.74 10.44 -1.37
N ASP A 80 -17.77 9.73 -0.91
CA ASP A 80 -18.76 10.27 0.02
C ASP A 80 -18.13 10.59 1.39
N ASP A 81 -17.12 9.81 1.83
CA ASP A 81 -16.34 10.11 3.05
C ASP A 81 -15.57 11.43 2.91
N LEU A 82 -14.86 11.63 1.79
CA LEU A 82 -14.16 12.89 1.52
C LEU A 82 -15.11 14.09 1.34
N LYS A 83 -16.38 13.85 0.99
CA LYS A 83 -17.47 14.86 0.96
C LYS A 83 -18.07 15.14 2.35
N GLY A 84 -17.63 14.43 3.39
CA GLY A 84 -18.12 14.59 4.75
C GLY A 84 -19.51 13.98 4.98
N ALA A 85 -19.87 12.92 4.24
CA ALA A 85 -21.17 12.26 4.39
C ALA A 85 -21.31 11.44 5.69
N PHE A 86 -20.21 11.16 6.39
CA PHE A 86 -20.19 10.32 7.58
C PHE A 86 -19.77 11.07 8.86
N GLU A 87 -20.47 10.80 9.96
CA GLU A 87 -20.18 11.37 11.28
C GLU A 87 -19.13 10.53 12.05
N SER A 88 -18.43 11.18 12.99
CA SER A 88 -17.46 10.50 13.85
C SER A 88 -18.10 9.62 14.89
N ARG A 89 -17.46 8.48 15.14
CA ARG A 89 -17.73 7.67 16.32
C ARG A 89 -16.55 7.67 17.27
N GLU A 90 -15.40 8.20 16.86
CA GLU A 90 -14.22 8.42 17.69
C GLU A 90 -14.02 9.92 17.99
N GLU A 91 -14.10 10.29 19.27
CA GLU A 91 -13.99 11.69 19.72
C GLU A 91 -12.63 12.33 19.38
N LYS A 92 -11.57 11.53 19.29
CA LYS A 92 -10.19 11.98 19.04
C LYS A 92 -9.70 11.68 17.62
N ALA A 93 -10.56 11.20 16.73
CA ALA A 93 -10.14 10.95 15.36
C ALA A 93 -9.76 12.28 14.67
N PRO A 94 -8.61 12.35 13.99
CA PRO A 94 -8.22 13.53 13.24
C PRO A 94 -9.22 13.76 12.12
N ARG A 95 -9.70 14.99 11.98
CA ARG A 95 -10.71 15.37 10.98
C ARG A 95 -10.47 16.78 10.46
N PRO A 96 -10.78 17.05 9.18
CA PRO A 96 -10.74 18.41 8.67
C PRO A 96 -11.93 19.22 9.20
N GLU A 97 -11.76 20.54 9.28
CA GLU A 97 -12.85 21.46 9.64
C GLU A 97 -13.96 21.53 8.59
N LYS A 98 -13.61 21.24 7.33
CA LYS A 98 -14.50 21.22 6.17
C LYS A 98 -14.25 19.96 5.35
N PRO A 99 -15.25 19.45 4.61
CA PRO A 99 -15.03 18.36 3.67
C PRO A 99 -13.89 18.66 2.69
N TYR A 100 -13.08 17.65 2.39
CA TYR A 100 -11.99 17.77 1.43
C TYR A 100 -12.52 17.95 0.00
N ILE A 101 -13.65 17.34 -0.33
CA ILE A 101 -14.32 17.55 -1.61
C ILE A 101 -15.40 18.61 -1.45
N SER A 102 -15.23 19.74 -2.15
CA SER A 102 -16.23 20.81 -2.26
C SER A 102 -16.14 21.48 -3.63
N ASP A 103 -17.28 21.96 -4.14
CA ASP A 103 -17.39 22.58 -5.46
C ASP A 103 -16.82 21.74 -6.62
N GLY A 104 -16.94 20.41 -6.51
CA GLY A 104 -16.47 19.46 -7.53
C GLY A 104 -14.95 19.31 -7.61
N LYS A 105 -14.20 19.79 -6.60
CA LYS A 105 -12.74 19.71 -6.53
C LYS A 105 -12.29 19.17 -5.18
N LEU A 106 -11.08 18.61 -5.14
CA LEU A 106 -10.40 18.26 -3.89
C LEU A 106 -9.58 19.46 -3.43
N HIS A 107 -9.72 19.83 -2.17
CA HIS A 107 -8.98 20.91 -1.52
C HIS A 107 -8.17 20.31 -0.38
N ILE A 108 -6.88 20.63 -0.29
CA ILE A 108 -6.03 20.26 0.84
C ILE A 108 -5.06 21.41 1.07
N ARG A 109 -5.03 21.98 2.29
CA ARG A 109 -4.30 23.22 2.57
C ARG A 109 -4.63 24.34 1.56
N SER A 110 -3.62 24.96 0.94
CA SER A 110 -3.80 25.97 -0.12
C SER A 110 -3.94 25.40 -1.54
N LEU A 111 -3.91 24.07 -1.68
CA LEU A 111 -3.86 23.36 -2.96
C LEU A 111 -5.25 22.88 -3.38
N VAL A 112 -5.50 22.92 -4.69
CA VAL A 112 -6.77 22.49 -5.30
C VAL A 112 -6.47 21.55 -6.47
N TYR A 113 -7.18 20.43 -6.51
CA TYR A 113 -7.04 19.40 -7.54
C TYR A 113 -8.38 19.14 -8.25
N ASP A 114 -8.30 18.89 -9.55
CA ASP A 114 -9.46 18.67 -10.41
C ASP A 114 -9.96 17.22 -10.34
N LYS A 115 -9.03 16.27 -10.13
CA LYS A 115 -9.28 14.83 -10.11
C LYS A 115 -8.44 14.12 -9.05
N ILE A 116 -8.88 12.94 -8.65
CA ILE A 116 -8.16 12.05 -7.75
C ILE A 116 -7.80 10.78 -8.51
N GLY A 117 -6.51 10.51 -8.71
CA GLY A 117 -6.01 9.32 -9.37
C GLY A 117 -5.83 8.18 -8.36
N LEU A 118 -6.66 7.15 -8.43
CA LEU A 118 -6.58 5.98 -7.57
C LEU A 118 -5.83 4.85 -8.28
N CYS A 119 -4.88 4.22 -7.58
CA CYS A 119 -4.23 3.00 -8.05
C CYS A 119 -4.61 1.81 -7.14
N PRO A 120 -5.80 1.19 -7.33
CA PRO A 120 -6.14 -0.03 -6.62
C PRO A 120 -5.11 -1.14 -6.90
N LEU A 121 -4.49 -1.66 -5.85
CA LEU A 121 -3.46 -2.68 -5.89
C LEU A 121 -4.10 -4.05 -5.63
N LEU A 122 -4.15 -4.89 -6.66
CA LEU A 122 -4.63 -6.25 -6.50
C LEU A 122 -3.55 -7.11 -5.85
N MET A 123 -3.95 -7.95 -4.90
CA MET A 123 -3.11 -8.99 -4.34
C MET A 123 -3.56 -10.35 -4.86
N ASP A 124 -2.61 -11.13 -5.35
CA ASP A 124 -2.88 -12.44 -5.90
C ASP A 124 -2.89 -13.51 -4.78
N PHE A 125 -4.07 -13.69 -4.19
CA PHE A 125 -4.35 -14.71 -3.18
C PHE A 125 -4.60 -16.11 -3.77
N SER A 126 -4.22 -16.35 -5.05
CA SER A 126 -4.27 -17.69 -5.63
C SER A 126 -3.39 -18.65 -4.83
N THR A 127 -3.84 -19.89 -4.69
CA THR A 127 -3.17 -20.93 -3.92
C THR A 127 -2.72 -22.05 -4.84
N SER A 128 -1.49 -22.53 -4.66
CA SER A 128 -1.10 -23.88 -5.08
C SER A 128 -1.71 -24.91 -4.11
N GLU A 129 -1.68 -26.21 -4.45
CA GLU A 129 -2.05 -27.25 -3.50
C GLU A 129 -1.19 -27.10 -2.23
N ILE A 130 -1.79 -26.67 -1.12
CA ILE A 130 -1.05 -26.57 0.15
C ILE A 130 -0.80 -27.99 0.65
N GLY A 131 0.47 -28.31 0.86
CA GLY A 131 0.91 -29.49 1.56
C GLY A 131 0.24 -29.57 2.94
N LYS A 132 -0.47 -30.68 3.14
CA LYS A 132 -1.10 -31.34 4.30
C LYS A 132 -0.74 -30.96 5.77
N ASP A 133 0.12 -30.01 6.07
CA ASP A 133 0.80 -29.96 7.37
C ASP A 133 0.27 -28.91 8.37
N SER A 134 -0.76 -28.12 8.04
CA SER A 134 -1.31 -27.11 8.99
C SER A 134 -2.83 -27.01 9.09
N LEU A 135 -3.58 -27.57 8.15
CA LEU A 135 -5.05 -27.47 8.14
C LEU A 135 -5.68 -28.86 8.20
N TYR A 136 -6.63 -29.01 9.11
CA TYR A 136 -7.44 -30.23 9.22
C TYR A 136 -8.28 -30.47 7.96
N TYR A 137 -8.70 -29.40 7.29
CA TYR A 137 -9.42 -29.45 6.01
C TYR A 137 -8.51 -28.94 4.87
N PRO A 138 -8.14 -29.80 3.90
CA PRO A 138 -7.35 -29.35 2.76
C PRO A 138 -8.17 -28.39 1.90
N THR A 139 -7.48 -27.42 1.30
CA THR A 139 -8.06 -26.53 0.29
C THR A 139 -7.54 -26.93 -1.08
N GLU A 140 -8.41 -26.91 -2.09
CA GLU A 140 -8.02 -27.17 -3.47
C GLU A 140 -7.23 -25.99 -4.05
N LYS A 141 -6.48 -26.25 -5.13
CA LYS A 141 -5.84 -25.20 -5.94
C LYS A 141 -6.91 -24.21 -6.39
N SER A 142 -6.71 -22.92 -6.15
CA SER A 142 -7.64 -21.87 -6.59
C SER A 142 -6.89 -20.74 -7.28
N VAL A 143 -7.32 -20.38 -8.49
CA VAL A 143 -6.80 -19.24 -9.25
C VAL A 143 -7.78 -18.08 -9.08
N ARG A 144 -7.53 -17.22 -8.10
CA ARG A 144 -8.46 -16.15 -7.68
C ARG A 144 -8.22 -14.83 -8.39
N ILE A 145 -7.03 -14.64 -8.95
CA ILE A 145 -6.64 -13.36 -9.57
C ILE A 145 -7.53 -12.96 -10.75
N ILE A 146 -8.05 -13.93 -11.52
CA ILE A 146 -8.93 -13.65 -12.67
C ILE A 146 -10.27 -13.07 -12.22
N ASP A 147 -10.85 -13.61 -11.16
CA ASP A 147 -12.11 -13.11 -10.60
C ASP A 147 -11.88 -11.72 -9.98
N TYR A 148 -10.76 -11.53 -9.26
CA TYR A 148 -10.44 -10.21 -8.68
C TYR A 148 -10.21 -9.13 -9.74
N ILE A 149 -9.61 -9.50 -10.89
CA ILE A 149 -9.53 -8.62 -12.05
C ILE A 149 -10.93 -8.24 -12.53
N ALA A 150 -11.81 -9.22 -12.77
CA ALA A 150 -13.16 -8.99 -13.29
C ALA A 150 -13.95 -8.05 -12.36
N ASP A 151 -13.94 -8.31 -11.06
CA ASP A 151 -14.66 -7.52 -10.05
C ASP A 151 -14.11 -6.11 -9.94
N THR A 152 -12.79 -5.92 -10.04
CA THR A 152 -12.18 -4.59 -10.05
C THR A 152 -12.65 -3.80 -11.28
N VAL A 153 -12.65 -4.45 -12.44
CA VAL A 153 -13.12 -3.84 -13.69
C VAL A 153 -14.60 -3.46 -13.62
N GLU A 154 -15.43 -4.33 -13.07
CA GLU A 154 -16.86 -4.08 -12.86
C GLU A 154 -17.09 -2.96 -11.83
N GLY A 155 -16.36 -2.98 -10.72
CA GLY A 155 -16.42 -1.95 -9.68
C GLY A 155 -16.06 -0.56 -10.19
N ILE A 156 -15.03 -0.44 -11.03
CA ILE A 156 -14.67 0.82 -11.69
C ILE A 156 -15.81 1.32 -12.58
N LYS A 157 -16.41 0.44 -13.40
CA LYS A 157 -17.56 0.81 -14.25
C LYS A 157 -18.76 1.25 -13.42
N ALA A 158 -19.09 0.49 -12.37
CA ALA A 158 -20.20 0.80 -11.48
C ALA A 158 -20.02 2.17 -10.80
N TYR A 159 -18.80 2.51 -10.38
CA TYR A 159 -18.50 3.86 -9.88
C TYR A 159 -18.72 4.92 -10.97
N GLN A 160 -18.18 4.73 -12.17
CA GLN A 160 -18.30 5.70 -13.28
C GLN A 160 -19.76 5.94 -13.68
N GLU A 161 -20.58 4.89 -13.67
CA GLU A 161 -22.03 4.97 -13.93
C GLU A 161 -22.78 5.70 -12.80
N ALA A 162 -22.44 5.42 -11.53
CA ALA A 162 -23.07 6.04 -10.37
C ALA A 162 -22.60 7.49 -10.11
N ARG A 163 -21.42 7.85 -10.61
CA ARG A 163 -20.74 9.14 -10.40
C ARG A 163 -20.11 9.63 -11.73
N PRO A 164 -20.91 10.00 -12.75
CA PRO A 164 -20.37 10.48 -14.03
C PRO A 164 -19.55 11.77 -13.90
N ASN A 165 -19.83 12.57 -12.87
CA ASN A 165 -19.06 13.76 -12.49
C ASN A 165 -18.20 13.54 -11.23
N GLY A 166 -17.95 12.28 -10.87
CA GLY A 166 -17.10 11.92 -9.74
C GLY A 166 -15.65 12.37 -9.93
N LEU A 167 -14.93 12.52 -8.82
CA LEU A 167 -13.54 12.96 -8.86
C LEU A 167 -12.56 11.83 -9.14
N PHE A 168 -12.93 10.56 -8.96
CA PHE A 168 -11.99 9.45 -9.09
C PHE A 168 -11.74 9.06 -10.55
N GLU A 169 -10.47 8.87 -10.87
CA GLU A 169 -9.97 8.21 -12.07
C GLU A 169 -9.04 7.06 -11.68
N PHE A 170 -9.01 5.98 -12.45
CA PHE A 170 -8.46 4.71 -11.99
C PHE A 170 -7.27 4.26 -12.83
N PHE A 171 -6.20 3.89 -12.13
CA PHE A 171 -4.93 3.40 -12.65
C PHE A 171 -4.54 2.10 -11.92
N PRO A 172 -5.36 1.02 -11.98
CA PRO A 172 -5.18 -0.14 -11.11
C PRO A 172 -3.90 -0.94 -11.42
N PHE A 173 -3.39 -1.66 -10.44
CA PHE A 173 -2.19 -2.49 -10.54
C PHE A 173 -2.55 -3.96 -10.39
N LEU A 174 -2.00 -4.79 -11.28
CA LEU A 174 -2.26 -6.22 -11.30
C LEU A 174 -1.35 -6.95 -10.33
N GLY A 175 -1.94 -7.70 -9.40
CA GLY A 175 -1.21 -8.62 -8.54
C GLY A 175 -0.72 -9.83 -9.32
N ILE A 176 0.55 -10.19 -9.17
CA ILE A 176 1.11 -11.45 -9.69
C ILE A 176 1.89 -12.13 -8.58
N ASN A 177 1.55 -13.39 -8.27
CA ASN A 177 2.31 -14.24 -7.35
C ASN A 177 2.99 -15.39 -8.12
N PRO A 178 4.26 -15.22 -8.58
CA PRO A 178 4.94 -16.22 -9.41
C PRO A 178 5.01 -17.66 -8.86
N PRO A 179 5.22 -17.89 -7.55
CA PRO A 179 5.25 -19.22 -6.97
C PRO A 179 4.02 -20.10 -7.22
N VAL A 180 2.84 -19.50 -7.41
CA VAL A 180 1.57 -20.26 -7.55
C VAL A 180 1.13 -20.44 -9.01
N HIS A 181 1.87 -19.85 -9.95
CA HIS A 181 1.56 -19.86 -11.39
C HIS A 181 2.70 -20.41 -12.23
N ASP A 182 2.37 -21.00 -13.37
CA ASP A 182 3.37 -21.32 -14.39
C ASP A 182 3.72 -20.08 -15.23
N ILE A 183 4.87 -20.13 -15.91
CA ILE A 183 5.38 -19.01 -16.71
C ILE A 183 4.46 -18.65 -17.89
N GLY A 184 3.71 -19.62 -18.43
CA GLY A 184 2.75 -19.40 -19.52
C GLY A 184 1.57 -18.56 -19.05
N PHE A 185 1.04 -18.86 -17.87
CA PHE A 185 -0.04 -18.08 -17.27
C PHE A 185 0.42 -16.66 -16.89
N ILE A 186 1.63 -16.50 -16.32
CA ILE A 186 2.19 -15.16 -16.03
C ILE A 186 2.31 -14.34 -17.32
N ARG A 187 2.76 -14.95 -18.42
CA ARG A 187 2.82 -14.29 -19.73
C ARG A 187 1.44 -13.86 -20.22
N GLU A 188 0.42 -14.72 -20.09
CA GLU A 188 -0.96 -14.36 -20.43
C GLU A 188 -1.43 -13.14 -19.63
N LEU A 189 -1.19 -13.12 -18.32
CA LEU A 189 -1.57 -12.00 -17.46
C LEU A 189 -0.95 -10.67 -17.94
N LEU A 190 0.36 -10.69 -18.22
CA LEU A 190 1.09 -9.52 -18.70
C LEU A 190 0.57 -9.02 -20.06
N GLU A 191 0.41 -9.91 -21.03
CA GLU A 191 0.05 -9.55 -22.41
C GLU A 191 -1.41 -9.08 -22.55
N ARG A 192 -2.31 -9.68 -21.73
CA ARG A 192 -3.75 -9.47 -21.79
C ARG A 192 -4.22 -8.27 -20.99
N PHE A 193 -3.66 -8.02 -19.81
CA PHE A 193 -4.25 -7.06 -18.86
C PHE A 193 -3.45 -5.77 -18.66
N ILE A 194 -2.13 -5.78 -18.89
CA ILE A 194 -1.28 -4.60 -18.70
C ILE A 194 -1.34 -3.66 -19.90
N VAL A 195 -1.54 -2.36 -19.64
CA VAL A 195 -1.54 -1.29 -20.64
C VAL A 195 -0.09 -0.98 -21.06
N ILE A 196 0.28 -1.39 -22.28
CA ILE A 196 1.60 -1.08 -22.86
C ILE A 196 1.51 0.14 -23.79
N GLU A 197 0.42 0.28 -24.55
CA GLU A 197 0.13 1.38 -25.46
C GLU A 197 -1.38 1.65 -25.44
N LYS A 198 -1.80 2.92 -25.47
CA LYS A 198 -3.22 3.33 -25.47
C LYS A 198 -3.89 2.95 -26.80
N ARG A 199 -4.24 1.69 -27.01
CA ARG A 199 -4.94 1.23 -28.22
C ARG A 199 -6.47 1.29 -28.01
N PRO A 200 -7.26 1.77 -28.99
CA PRO A 200 -8.70 2.00 -28.84
C PRO A 200 -9.55 0.75 -28.53
N GLU A 201 -9.02 -0.45 -28.79
CA GLU A 201 -9.74 -1.72 -28.71
C GLU A 201 -9.29 -2.59 -27.51
N ASP A 202 -8.32 -2.11 -26.74
CA ASP A 202 -7.69 -2.92 -25.69
C ASP A 202 -8.59 -3.03 -24.46
N GLN A 203 -8.93 -4.27 -24.09
CA GLN A 203 -9.52 -4.60 -22.79
C GLN A 203 -8.52 -4.49 -21.63
N ARG A 204 -7.28 -4.04 -21.90
CA ARG A 204 -6.22 -3.81 -20.92
C ARG A 204 -6.63 -2.68 -19.98
N ARG A 205 -6.48 -2.91 -18.68
CA ARG A 205 -7.01 -2.01 -17.65
C ARG A 205 -5.98 -1.60 -16.61
N PHE A 206 -4.85 -2.29 -16.55
CA PHE A 206 -3.90 -2.16 -15.45
C PHE A 206 -2.65 -1.41 -15.89
N TRP A 207 -2.24 -0.45 -15.07
CA TRP A 207 -1.16 0.49 -15.33
C TRP A 207 0.17 0.08 -14.70
N GLY A 208 0.15 -0.91 -13.82
CA GLY A 208 1.33 -1.40 -13.15
C GLY A 208 1.16 -2.80 -12.57
N ILE A 209 2.19 -3.28 -11.89
CA ILE A 209 2.23 -4.61 -11.26
C ILE A 209 2.41 -4.48 -9.75
N LYS A 210 1.61 -5.20 -8.98
CA LYS A 210 1.79 -5.39 -7.54
C LYS A 210 2.48 -6.72 -7.29
N LEU A 211 3.59 -6.65 -6.56
CA LEU A 211 4.30 -7.82 -6.03
C LEU A 211 4.11 -7.85 -4.52
N TYR A 212 3.87 -9.04 -3.97
CA TYR A 212 3.56 -9.19 -2.55
C TYR A 212 4.38 -10.33 -1.92
N PRO A 213 5.64 -10.05 -1.54
CA PRO A 213 6.54 -11.04 -0.94
C PRO A 213 5.96 -11.86 0.23
N PRO A 214 5.12 -11.30 1.13
CA PRO A 214 4.53 -12.08 2.22
C PRO A 214 3.61 -13.25 1.81
N LEU A 215 3.21 -13.32 0.54
CA LEU A 215 2.47 -14.46 -0.04
C LEU A 215 3.38 -15.51 -0.71
N GLY A 216 4.70 -15.39 -0.57
CA GLY A 216 5.67 -16.35 -1.08
C GLY A 216 6.57 -15.85 -2.20
N TYR A 217 6.31 -14.64 -2.72
CA TYR A 217 7.11 -14.08 -3.79
C TYR A 217 8.54 -13.75 -3.31
N ASN A 218 9.52 -14.45 -3.86
CA ASN A 218 10.93 -14.11 -3.69
C ASN A 218 11.37 -13.20 -4.85
N PRO A 219 11.89 -11.98 -4.59
CA PRO A 219 12.37 -11.07 -5.64
C PRO A 219 13.48 -11.66 -6.49
N TRP A 220 14.28 -12.56 -5.91
CA TRP A 220 15.37 -13.18 -6.62
C TRP A 220 15.59 -14.66 -6.20
N PRO A 221 14.79 -15.65 -6.66
CA PRO A 221 14.88 -17.05 -6.25
C PRO A 221 16.07 -17.84 -6.84
N ASP A 222 16.74 -18.65 -6.02
CA ASP A 222 17.89 -19.48 -6.45
C ASP A 222 17.50 -20.58 -7.45
N ASP A 223 16.25 -21.06 -7.39
CA ASP A 223 15.73 -22.04 -8.35
C ASP A 223 15.61 -21.43 -9.75
N PRO A 224 16.24 -22.02 -10.80
CA PRO A 224 16.20 -21.47 -12.15
C PRO A 224 14.81 -21.37 -12.77
N THR A 225 13.88 -22.26 -12.40
CA THR A 225 12.52 -22.24 -12.97
C THR A 225 11.72 -21.08 -12.37
N GLU A 226 11.82 -20.88 -11.05
CA GLU A 226 11.22 -19.70 -10.40
C GLU A 226 11.93 -18.41 -10.81
N ARG A 227 13.25 -18.47 -11.07
CA ARG A 227 14.06 -17.36 -11.60
C ARG A 227 13.50 -16.86 -12.94
N ASP A 228 13.24 -17.77 -13.87
CA ASP A 228 12.72 -17.41 -15.20
C ASP A 228 11.38 -16.67 -15.12
N LYS A 229 10.53 -17.02 -14.14
CA LYS A 229 9.25 -16.33 -13.92
C LYS A 229 9.44 -14.89 -13.46
N VAL A 230 10.34 -14.64 -12.51
CA VAL A 230 10.58 -13.26 -12.02
C VAL A 230 11.30 -12.43 -13.07
N GLU A 231 12.25 -13.03 -13.82
CA GLU A 231 12.95 -12.37 -14.91
C GLU A 231 12.00 -11.97 -16.04
N LEU A 232 11.01 -12.81 -16.38
CA LEU A 232 9.96 -12.46 -17.33
C LEU A 232 9.22 -11.17 -16.92
N ILE A 233 8.82 -11.06 -15.66
CA ILE A 233 8.09 -9.89 -15.15
C ILE A 233 8.98 -8.65 -15.20
N TYR A 234 10.22 -8.75 -14.73
CA TYR A 234 11.15 -7.63 -14.70
C TYR A 234 11.58 -7.17 -16.09
N GLU A 235 11.84 -8.09 -17.01
CA GLU A 235 12.17 -7.76 -18.39
C GLU A 235 11.00 -7.04 -19.06
N PHE A 236 9.77 -7.54 -18.86
CA PHE A 236 8.57 -6.90 -19.37
C PHE A 236 8.41 -5.48 -18.81
N CYS A 237 8.54 -5.29 -17.49
CA CYS A 237 8.39 -3.99 -16.86
C CYS A 237 9.49 -3.01 -17.26
N SER A 238 10.74 -3.47 -17.32
CA SER A 238 11.87 -2.64 -17.73
C SER A 238 11.73 -2.19 -19.19
N LYS A 239 11.37 -3.11 -20.09
CA LYS A 239 11.19 -2.82 -21.52
C LYS A 239 10.04 -1.85 -21.78
N HIS A 240 8.92 -2.05 -21.10
CA HIS A 240 7.69 -1.29 -21.33
C HIS A 240 7.49 -0.13 -20.36
N LYS A 241 8.47 0.13 -19.47
CA LYS A 241 8.42 1.15 -18.42
C LYS A 241 7.17 1.04 -17.55
N ILE A 242 6.78 -0.19 -17.22
CA ILE A 242 5.63 -0.47 -16.37
C ILE A 242 6.06 -0.35 -14.90
N PRO A 243 5.41 0.50 -14.09
CA PRO A 243 5.72 0.63 -12.68
C PRO A 243 5.36 -0.63 -11.89
N ILE A 244 6.21 -0.94 -10.92
CA ILE A 244 6.01 -1.99 -9.94
C ILE A 244 5.81 -1.34 -8.57
N VAL A 245 4.91 -1.88 -7.77
CA VAL A 245 4.88 -1.65 -6.33
C VAL A 245 5.10 -2.97 -5.60
N THR A 246 5.98 -2.99 -4.61
CA THR A 246 6.18 -4.14 -3.72
C THR A 246 5.78 -3.79 -2.30
N HIS A 247 5.19 -4.75 -1.58
CA HIS A 247 5.11 -4.66 -0.13
C HIS A 247 6.50 -4.47 0.48
N CYS A 248 6.67 -3.54 1.42
CA CYS A 248 7.94 -3.28 2.10
C CYS A 248 7.75 -2.82 3.56
N ASP A 249 7.03 -3.61 4.37
CA ASP A 249 7.09 -3.52 5.83
C ASP A 249 7.16 -4.92 6.47
N ASP A 250 7.38 -4.99 7.78
CA ASP A 250 7.45 -6.28 8.48
C ASP A 250 6.07 -6.83 8.91
N GLN A 251 4.97 -6.21 8.49
CA GLN A 251 3.57 -6.60 8.74
C GLN A 251 2.90 -7.13 7.45
N GLY A 252 1.56 -7.16 7.42
CA GLY A 252 0.78 -7.59 6.26
C GLY A 252 0.21 -9.02 6.34
N PHE A 253 -0.53 -9.40 5.29
CA PHE A 253 -1.13 -10.72 5.14
C PHE A 253 -0.05 -11.75 4.79
N ARG A 254 -0.01 -12.91 5.46
CA ARG A 254 1.05 -13.89 5.23
C ARG A 254 0.49 -15.22 4.71
N GLY A 255 1.15 -15.74 3.67
CA GLY A 255 0.96 -17.11 3.16
C GLY A 255 2.14 -18.04 3.48
N ILE A 256 3.25 -17.47 3.95
CA ILE A 256 4.49 -18.15 4.35
C ILE A 256 4.90 -17.75 5.78
N SER A 257 5.96 -18.36 6.31
CA SER A 257 6.43 -18.02 7.67
C SER A 257 6.87 -16.55 7.76
N ALA A 258 6.73 -15.93 8.93
CA ALA A 258 7.14 -14.53 9.14
C ALA A 258 8.63 -14.31 8.79
N LYS A 259 9.49 -15.28 9.11
CA LYS A 259 10.92 -15.21 8.81
C LYS A 259 11.19 -15.16 7.30
N GLU A 260 10.50 -15.98 6.52
CA GLU A 260 10.63 -15.97 5.05
C GLU A 260 10.03 -14.71 4.45
N ALA A 261 8.84 -14.30 4.93
CA ALA A 261 8.19 -13.07 4.50
C ALA A 261 9.12 -11.87 4.69
N TRP A 262 9.74 -11.72 5.86
CA TRP A 262 10.68 -10.61 6.12
C TRP A 262 11.91 -10.67 5.22
N LYS A 263 12.46 -11.87 4.97
CA LYS A 263 13.60 -12.04 4.06
C LYS A 263 13.26 -11.57 2.64
N TYR A 264 12.08 -11.93 2.13
CA TYR A 264 11.70 -11.58 0.76
C TYR A 264 11.19 -10.14 0.62
N THR A 265 10.70 -9.55 1.71
CA THR A 265 10.16 -8.18 1.74
C THR A 265 11.25 -7.11 1.85
N ALA A 266 12.39 -7.45 2.45
CA ALA A 266 13.46 -6.50 2.70
C ALA A 266 13.99 -5.83 1.40
N PRO A 267 14.29 -4.52 1.40
CA PRO A 267 14.80 -3.81 0.23
C PRO A 267 16.01 -4.50 -0.41
N PHE A 268 16.97 -4.97 0.41
CA PHE A 268 18.16 -5.64 -0.09
C PHE A 268 17.89 -6.90 -0.94
N ALA A 269 16.74 -7.57 -0.75
CA ALA A 269 16.38 -8.76 -1.52
C ALA A 269 16.21 -8.46 -3.02
N TYR A 270 15.92 -7.21 -3.36
CA TYR A 270 15.80 -6.73 -4.73
C TYR A 270 17.13 -6.32 -5.36
N LYS A 271 18.23 -6.23 -4.59
CA LYS A 271 19.52 -5.76 -5.10
C LYS A 271 19.99 -6.54 -6.34
N PRO A 272 19.96 -7.88 -6.39
CA PRO A 272 20.37 -8.60 -7.60
C PRO A 272 19.46 -8.34 -8.81
N ALA A 273 18.15 -8.13 -8.57
CA ALA A 273 17.22 -7.76 -9.62
C ALA A 273 17.54 -6.38 -10.20
N LEU A 274 17.86 -5.41 -9.34
CA LEU A 274 18.19 -4.05 -9.74
C LEU A 274 19.60 -3.94 -10.36
N GLU A 275 20.54 -4.80 -9.97
CA GLU A 275 21.84 -4.92 -10.66
C GLU A 275 21.65 -5.40 -12.11
N ARG A 276 20.71 -6.33 -12.35
CA ARG A 276 20.40 -6.84 -13.70
C ARG A 276 19.48 -5.90 -14.51
N TYR A 277 18.53 -5.24 -13.84
CA TYR A 277 17.55 -4.36 -14.46
C TYR A 277 17.54 -2.98 -13.79
N PRO A 278 18.61 -2.16 -13.97
CA PRO A 278 18.82 -0.93 -13.21
C PRO A 278 17.81 0.19 -13.51
N THR A 279 17.02 0.05 -14.57
CA THR A 279 16.01 1.02 -14.98
C THR A 279 14.59 0.65 -14.52
N LEU A 280 14.41 -0.45 -13.79
CA LEU A 280 13.11 -0.81 -13.21
C LEU A 280 12.56 0.33 -12.37
N THR A 281 11.26 0.61 -12.55
CA THR A 281 10.54 1.59 -11.75
C THR A 281 9.82 0.84 -10.63
N ILE A 282 10.29 1.00 -9.39
CA ILE A 282 9.76 0.25 -8.24
C ILE A 282 9.45 1.22 -7.11
N ASP A 283 8.24 1.12 -6.59
CA ASP A 283 7.82 1.68 -5.32
C ASP A 283 7.91 0.62 -4.21
N PHE A 284 8.66 0.91 -3.17
CA PHE A 284 8.77 0.10 -1.96
C PHE A 284 7.80 0.64 -0.92
N ALA A 285 6.68 -0.06 -0.78
CA ALA A 285 5.57 0.42 0.01
C ALA A 285 5.90 0.61 1.49
N HIS A 286 5.16 1.51 2.14
CA HIS A 286 5.28 1.77 3.59
C HIS A 286 6.67 2.27 4.00
N TYR A 287 7.50 2.69 3.04
CA TYR A 287 8.83 3.24 3.25
C TYR A 287 9.84 2.29 3.93
N GLY A 288 9.66 0.98 3.78
CA GLY A 288 10.53 0.02 4.45
C GLY A 288 10.28 -0.07 5.97
N TRP A 289 9.15 0.39 6.50
CA TRP A 289 9.01 0.58 7.94
C TRP A 289 8.99 -0.74 8.71
N GLN A 290 9.87 -0.88 9.71
CA GLN A 290 9.87 -2.04 10.61
C GLN A 290 9.18 -1.67 11.93
N TYR A 291 8.09 -2.36 12.26
CA TYR A 291 7.33 -2.16 13.49
C TYR A 291 7.79 -3.08 14.62
N ASN A 292 8.28 -4.27 14.28
CA ASN A 292 8.70 -5.26 15.25
C ASN A 292 9.99 -4.82 15.96
N GLN A 293 9.91 -4.61 17.26
CA GLN A 293 11.04 -4.18 18.09
C GLN A 293 12.21 -5.16 18.07
N LEU A 294 11.97 -6.45 17.81
CA LEU A 294 13.02 -7.47 17.70
C LEU A 294 13.91 -7.28 16.46
N GLN A 295 13.45 -6.52 15.47
CA GLN A 295 14.24 -6.18 14.28
C GLN A 295 15.02 -4.89 14.44
N LYS A 296 14.83 -4.15 15.54
CA LYS A 296 15.46 -2.85 15.78
C LYS A 296 16.71 -3.00 16.65
N GLY A 297 17.80 -2.34 16.22
CA GLY A 297 19.00 -2.23 17.03
C GLY A 297 18.81 -1.29 18.22
N PRO A 298 19.28 -1.61 19.44
CA PRO A 298 19.10 -0.76 20.63
C PRO A 298 19.61 0.68 20.43
N LEU A 299 20.70 0.85 19.69
CA LEU A 299 21.28 2.16 19.41
C LEU A 299 20.40 2.99 18.46
N ALA A 300 19.76 2.35 17.48
CA ALA A 300 18.85 3.03 16.55
C ALA A 300 17.60 3.56 17.27
N VAL A 301 17.04 2.78 18.20
CA VAL A 301 15.89 3.19 19.03
C VAL A 301 16.25 4.39 19.91
N ILE A 302 17.41 4.35 20.57
CA ILE A 302 17.87 5.48 21.42
C ILE A 302 18.09 6.74 20.58
N SER A 303 18.73 6.59 19.41
CA SER A 303 18.95 7.70 18.49
C SER A 303 17.63 8.33 18.07
N SER A 304 16.68 7.52 17.59
CA SER A 304 15.35 7.97 17.16
C SER A 304 14.58 8.71 18.27
N LEU A 305 14.66 8.26 19.52
CA LEU A 305 14.04 8.97 20.64
C LEU A 305 14.65 10.36 20.87
N ALA A 306 15.96 10.52 20.63
CA ALA A 306 16.66 11.79 20.84
C ALA A 306 16.50 12.76 19.66
N THR A 307 16.62 12.26 18.43
CA THR A 307 16.64 13.07 17.20
C THR A 307 15.29 13.13 16.49
N ARG A 308 14.34 12.27 16.88
CA ARG A 308 13.09 12.02 16.15
C ARG A 308 13.35 11.74 14.68
N THR A 309 14.31 10.85 14.39
CA THR A 309 14.57 10.30 13.03
C THR A 309 14.10 8.84 12.96
N PRO A 310 14.01 8.24 11.76
CA PRO A 310 13.66 6.83 11.61
C PRO A 310 14.61 5.87 12.33
N ASP A 311 14.07 4.77 12.86
CA ASP A 311 14.83 3.69 13.54
C ASP A 311 14.80 2.35 12.77
N SER A 312 14.19 2.33 11.59
CA SER A 312 14.10 1.14 10.75
C SER A 312 15.33 0.99 9.86
N LEU A 313 15.94 -0.20 9.83
CA LEU A 313 17.08 -0.50 8.97
C LEU A 313 16.67 -0.49 7.49
N TRP A 314 15.53 -1.10 7.17
CA TRP A 314 14.98 -1.14 5.81
C TRP A 314 14.67 0.25 5.26
N PHE A 315 14.24 1.20 6.09
CA PHE A 315 14.12 2.60 5.68
C PHE A 315 15.45 3.14 5.12
N TYR A 316 16.57 2.93 5.83
CA TYR A 316 17.88 3.40 5.38
C TYR A 316 18.36 2.64 4.14
N GLU A 317 18.16 1.32 4.07
CA GLU A 317 18.46 0.52 2.86
C GLU A 317 17.70 1.04 1.64
N LEU A 318 16.41 1.35 1.79
CA LEU A 318 15.60 1.92 0.73
C LEU A 318 16.14 3.28 0.28
N THR A 319 16.46 4.18 1.21
CA THR A 319 17.03 5.50 0.86
C THR A 319 18.37 5.38 0.14
N GLU A 320 19.23 4.43 0.54
CA GLU A 320 20.47 4.14 -0.20
C GLU A 320 20.16 3.66 -1.63
N MET A 321 19.18 2.76 -1.79
CA MET A 321 18.74 2.30 -3.10
C MET A 321 18.16 3.42 -3.97
N MET A 322 17.49 4.42 -3.37
CA MET A 322 17.08 5.62 -4.10
C MET A 322 18.30 6.37 -4.67
N HIS A 323 19.40 6.47 -3.94
CA HIS A 323 20.60 7.13 -4.47
C HIS A 323 21.34 6.29 -5.51
N LEU A 324 21.28 4.96 -5.42
CA LEU A 324 21.99 4.05 -6.33
C LEU A 324 21.27 3.83 -7.66
N TYR A 325 19.94 3.83 -7.67
CA TYR A 325 19.13 3.50 -8.85
C TYR A 325 18.19 4.66 -9.20
N PRO A 326 17.94 4.96 -10.48
CA PRO A 326 17.23 6.17 -10.90
C PRO A 326 15.72 6.17 -10.57
N ASN A 327 15.07 5.01 -10.53
CA ASN A 327 13.61 4.88 -10.52
C ASN A 327 13.08 4.12 -9.29
N ILE A 328 13.70 4.32 -8.13
CA ILE A 328 13.26 3.73 -6.87
C ILE A 328 12.53 4.77 -6.04
N TYR A 329 11.32 4.40 -5.61
CA TYR A 329 10.36 5.21 -4.87
C TYR A 329 10.01 4.54 -3.55
N GLY A 330 9.42 5.32 -2.63
CA GLY A 330 8.81 4.82 -1.42
C GLY A 330 7.53 5.58 -1.13
N ASP A 331 6.48 4.87 -0.75
CA ASP A 331 5.20 5.47 -0.36
C ASP A 331 5.02 5.51 1.17
N VAL A 332 4.26 6.50 1.64
CA VAL A 332 3.94 6.68 3.07
C VAL A 332 2.77 5.81 3.55
N SER A 333 2.22 4.96 2.69
CA SER A 333 1.00 4.21 2.98
C SER A 333 1.15 3.35 4.22
N PHE A 334 0.08 3.18 5.00
CA PHE A 334 0.05 2.51 6.32
C PHE A 334 0.95 3.15 7.41
N SER A 335 2.23 3.40 7.16
CA SER A 335 3.18 4.10 8.04
C SER A 335 2.69 5.50 8.39
N GLY A 336 2.07 6.19 7.44
CA GLY A 336 1.42 7.49 7.61
C GLY A 336 0.17 7.48 8.52
N CYS A 337 -0.27 6.32 9.02
CA CYS A 337 -1.26 6.29 10.10
C CYS A 337 -0.74 6.92 11.40
N ASP A 338 0.58 6.96 11.58
CA ASP A 338 1.23 7.57 12.72
C ASP A 338 1.77 8.97 12.34
N PRO A 339 1.25 10.07 12.91
CA PRO A 339 1.78 11.41 12.67
C PRO A 339 3.29 11.52 12.94
N ALA A 340 3.84 10.71 13.87
CA ALA A 340 5.26 10.72 14.19
C ALA A 340 6.14 10.27 13.01
N PHE A 341 5.62 9.41 12.12
CA PHE A 341 6.33 8.98 10.92
C PHE A 341 6.68 10.18 10.02
N TYR A 342 5.73 11.09 9.79
CA TYR A 342 5.98 12.27 8.96
C TYR A 342 7.00 13.24 9.58
N VAL A 343 6.98 13.37 10.91
CA VAL A 343 8.01 14.13 11.65
C VAL A 343 9.39 13.48 11.48
N GLN A 344 9.46 12.16 11.57
CA GLN A 344 10.70 11.42 11.39
C GLN A 344 11.25 11.52 9.98
N LEU A 345 10.40 11.33 8.96
CA LEU A 345 10.78 11.49 7.56
C LEU A 345 11.26 12.93 7.27
N SER A 346 10.53 13.93 7.73
CA SER A 346 10.93 15.34 7.56
C SER A 346 12.27 15.64 8.22
N ASN A 347 12.49 15.18 9.47
CA ASN A 347 13.75 15.39 10.17
C ASN A 347 14.91 14.69 9.46
N TYR A 348 14.68 13.46 8.96
CA TYR A 348 15.69 12.75 8.17
C TYR A 348 16.08 13.55 6.92
N ILE A 349 15.10 13.97 6.12
CA ILE A 349 15.35 14.76 4.90
C ILE A 349 16.09 16.06 5.24
N ASN A 350 15.67 16.79 6.26
CA ASN A 350 16.30 18.05 6.66
C ASN A 350 17.72 17.89 7.21
N ASN A 351 18.07 16.69 7.72
CA ASN A 351 19.40 16.38 8.25
C ASN A 351 20.37 15.83 7.20
N LEU A 352 19.93 15.53 5.98
CA LEU A 352 20.83 15.14 4.89
C LEU A 352 21.72 16.32 4.50
N GLU A 353 23.03 16.09 4.45
CA GLU A 353 24.02 17.16 4.25
C GLU A 353 23.95 17.76 2.84
N ARG A 354 23.69 16.94 1.83
CA ARG A 354 23.73 17.33 0.41
C ARG A 354 22.33 17.62 -0.15
N ASP A 355 22.19 18.75 -0.82
CA ASP A 355 20.95 19.18 -1.49
C ASP A 355 20.46 18.13 -2.51
N GLU A 356 21.38 17.48 -3.22
CA GLU A 356 21.07 16.42 -4.19
C GLU A 356 20.45 15.19 -3.51
N GLU A 357 20.92 14.83 -2.31
CA GLU A 357 20.37 13.70 -1.57
C GLU A 357 18.97 14.03 -1.05
N ARG A 358 18.77 15.25 -0.54
CA ARG A 358 17.44 15.77 -0.15
C ARG A 358 16.47 15.74 -1.32
N GLU A 359 16.89 16.27 -2.47
CA GLU A 359 16.05 16.32 -3.66
C GLU A 359 15.72 14.93 -4.20
N THR A 360 16.68 13.98 -4.11
CA THR A 360 16.43 12.58 -4.47
C THR A 360 15.29 12.00 -3.64
N VAL A 361 15.37 12.08 -2.30
CA VAL A 361 14.33 11.51 -1.43
C VAL A 361 12.99 12.22 -1.63
N LEU A 362 12.98 13.56 -1.69
CA LEU A 362 11.75 14.35 -1.92
C LEU A 362 11.08 14.04 -3.26
N SER A 363 11.85 13.77 -4.32
CA SER A 363 11.29 13.50 -5.66
C SER A 363 10.83 12.04 -5.84
N ARG A 364 11.09 11.20 -4.83
CA ARG A 364 10.81 9.76 -4.84
C ARG A 364 9.91 9.31 -3.69
N THR A 365 9.48 10.25 -2.86
CA THR A 365 8.44 10.06 -1.85
C THR A 365 7.07 10.13 -2.53
N LEU A 366 6.23 9.13 -2.31
CA LEU A 366 4.85 9.08 -2.79
C LEU A 366 3.88 9.14 -1.61
N PHE A 367 2.73 9.77 -1.84
CA PHE A 367 1.56 9.54 -0.99
C PHE A 367 1.05 8.10 -1.19
N GLY A 368 0.14 7.67 -0.34
CA GLY A 368 -0.55 6.39 -0.42
C GLY A 368 -1.29 6.17 0.88
N THR A 369 -2.49 5.58 0.85
CA THR A 369 -3.29 5.43 2.08
C THR A 369 -3.21 4.03 2.68
N ASP A 370 -2.97 3.01 1.87
CA ASP A 370 -3.21 1.60 2.22
C ASP A 370 -4.66 1.36 2.64
N PHE A 371 -5.62 2.13 2.09
CA PHE A 371 -7.04 1.87 2.32
C PHE A 371 -7.41 0.49 1.78
N SER A 372 -8.32 -0.30 2.33
CA SER A 372 -8.98 -0.12 3.62
C SER A 372 -8.19 -0.73 4.79
N VAL A 373 -6.99 -1.26 4.55
CA VAL A 373 -6.14 -1.88 5.58
C VAL A 373 -5.80 -0.89 6.68
N HIS A 374 -5.50 0.37 6.35
CA HIS A 374 -5.23 1.40 7.35
C HIS A 374 -6.38 1.64 8.34
N LEU A 375 -7.62 1.25 8.01
CA LEU A 375 -8.77 1.44 8.88
C LEU A 375 -8.62 0.70 10.23
N ILE A 376 -7.72 -0.29 10.31
CA ILE A 376 -7.37 -0.94 11.58
C ILE A 376 -6.63 0.00 12.55
N LYS A 377 -5.94 1.03 12.03
CA LYS A 377 -5.15 2.02 12.79
C LYS A 377 -5.81 3.39 12.88
N VAL A 378 -6.57 3.79 11.87
CA VAL A 378 -7.20 5.11 11.75
C VAL A 378 -8.70 4.93 11.47
N GLU A 379 -9.55 5.83 11.96
CA GLU A 379 -11.02 5.63 11.89
C GLU A 379 -11.58 5.56 10.46
N SER A 380 -11.07 6.39 9.55
CA SER A 380 -11.69 6.65 8.23
C SER A 380 -10.67 7.08 7.18
N TYR A 381 -11.09 7.06 5.90
CA TYR A 381 -10.29 7.56 4.77
C TYR A 381 -10.00 9.06 4.94
N THR A 382 -11.01 9.82 5.34
CA THR A 382 -10.89 11.26 5.67
C THR A 382 -9.90 11.51 6.81
N SER A 383 -9.91 10.67 7.85
CA SER A 383 -8.97 10.81 8.97
C SER A 383 -7.52 10.58 8.55
N TYR A 384 -7.26 9.65 7.64
CA TYR A 384 -5.91 9.47 7.09
C TYR A 384 -5.44 10.71 6.33
N TYR A 385 -6.30 11.30 5.48
CA TYR A 385 -6.00 12.55 4.77
C TYR A 385 -5.68 13.69 5.74
N ARG A 386 -6.37 13.75 6.89
CA ARG A 386 -6.09 14.77 7.90
C ARG A 386 -4.72 14.62 8.54
N ILE A 387 -4.30 13.40 8.85
CA ILE A 387 -2.96 13.16 9.40
C ILE A 387 -1.89 13.62 8.40
N PHE A 388 -2.06 13.28 7.13
CA PHE A 388 -1.16 13.72 6.07
C PHE A 388 -1.18 15.25 5.87
N GLU A 389 -2.35 15.88 5.90
CA GLU A 389 -2.51 17.33 5.82
C GLU A 389 -1.78 18.05 6.95
N GLU A 390 -1.76 17.50 8.17
CA GLU A 390 -1.08 18.07 9.34
C GLU A 390 0.43 17.78 9.40
N SER A 391 0.97 17.06 8.41
CA SER A 391 2.40 16.75 8.35
C SER A 391 3.28 18.00 8.26
N PRO A 392 4.56 17.95 8.71
CA PRO A 392 5.44 19.12 8.77
C PRO A 392 5.97 19.60 7.41
N PHE A 393 5.61 18.92 6.32
CA PHE A 393 6.02 19.28 4.96
C PHE A 393 5.35 20.58 4.50
N SER A 394 6.00 21.33 3.62
CA SER A 394 5.45 22.51 2.95
C SER A 394 4.40 22.13 1.90
N ASP A 395 3.61 23.11 1.44
CA ASP A 395 2.60 22.87 0.40
C ASP A 395 3.22 22.42 -0.93
N GLU A 396 4.43 22.87 -1.25
CA GLU A 396 5.16 22.41 -2.44
C GLU A 396 5.56 20.93 -2.32
N GLU A 397 6.06 20.51 -1.16
CA GLU A 397 6.42 19.11 -0.91
C GLU A 397 5.18 18.20 -0.89
N ILE A 398 4.07 18.66 -0.31
CA ILE A 398 2.78 17.95 -0.39
C ILE A 398 2.35 17.76 -1.85
N ASP A 399 2.39 18.82 -2.65
CA ASP A 399 2.04 18.76 -4.07
C ASP A 399 2.95 17.78 -4.84
N ARG A 400 4.24 17.71 -4.47
CA ARG A 400 5.15 16.73 -5.04
C ARG A 400 4.73 15.30 -4.70
N PHE A 401 4.42 15.00 -3.44
CA PHE A 401 4.09 13.65 -3.00
C PHE A 401 2.77 13.13 -3.59
N VAL A 402 1.80 14.01 -3.82
CA VAL A 402 0.45 13.63 -4.30
C VAL A 402 0.25 13.87 -5.79
N SER A 403 1.04 14.71 -6.45
CA SER A 403 0.82 15.02 -7.88
C SER A 403 2.06 14.77 -8.72
N VAL A 404 3.16 15.47 -8.43
CA VAL A 404 4.33 15.48 -9.34
C VAL A 404 5.04 14.12 -9.38
N ASN A 405 5.33 13.54 -8.22
CA ASN A 405 6.06 12.28 -8.11
C ASN A 405 5.21 11.10 -8.60
N PRO A 406 3.92 10.96 -8.23
CA PRO A 406 3.06 9.90 -8.77
C PRO A 406 2.91 9.96 -10.30
N MET A 407 2.76 11.15 -10.89
CA MET A 407 2.70 11.30 -12.35
C MET A 407 3.98 10.79 -13.03
N ARG A 408 5.15 11.03 -12.42
CA ARG A 408 6.44 10.52 -12.92
C ARG A 408 6.54 9.00 -12.75
N TYR A 409 6.18 8.49 -11.58
CA TYR A 409 6.17 7.06 -11.26
C TYR A 409 5.27 6.27 -12.22
N LEU A 410 4.08 6.80 -12.53
CA LEU A 410 3.11 6.19 -13.45
C LEU A 410 3.42 6.42 -14.93
N GLY A 411 4.47 7.18 -15.28
CA GLY A 411 4.81 7.50 -16.66
C GLY A 411 3.75 8.37 -17.37
N LEU A 412 3.07 9.24 -16.62
CA LEU A 412 2.03 10.15 -17.11
C LEU A 412 2.54 11.56 -17.45
N CYS A 413 3.79 11.87 -17.12
CA CYS A 413 4.46 13.11 -17.55
C CYS A 413 5.04 12.93 -18.97
N ASP A 414 4.90 13.97 -19.80
CA ASP A 414 5.58 14.08 -21.11
C ASP A 414 7.11 14.17 -20.96
#